data_AF-A0A392NEK0-F1
#
_entry.id   AF-A0A392NEK0-F1
#
_cell.length_a   1.000
_cell.length_b   1.000
_cell.length_c   1.000
_cell.angle_alpha   90.00
_cell.angle_beta   90.00
_cell.angle_gamma   90.00
#
_symmetry.space_group_name_H-M   'P 1'
#
loop_
_entity.id
_entity.type
_entity.pdbx_description
1 polymer ?
#
loop_
_entity_poly.entity_id
_entity_poly.type
_entity_poly.pdbx_seq_one_letter_code
_entity_poly.pdbx_strand_id
1 'polypeptide(L)' 'MWRYGRLFDDAFMSPLRTRTCPALTYTLASALKKVASESNERILDIVQLGDVSEEKRRSLDVVAEKIITTVRCHPPQC' A
#
# COMPACT_ATOMS: atom_id res chain seq x y z
N MET A 1 3.73 -19.99 -8.10
CA MET A 1 3.76 -19.56 -9.52
C MET A 1 2.38 -19.02 -9.89
N TRP A 2 2.27 -17.76 -10.33
CA TRP A 2 0.99 -17.07 -10.50
C TRP A 2 0.36 -17.37 -11.88
N ARG A 3 -0.90 -17.81 -11.88
CA ARG A 3 -1.67 -18.30 -13.07
C ARG A 3 -1.92 -17.25 -14.16
N TYR A 4 -1.63 -15.97 -13.93
CA TYR A 4 -1.91 -14.86 -14.87
C TYR A 4 -0.67 -14.22 -15.49
N GLY A 5 0.53 -14.75 -15.25
CA GLY A 5 1.79 -14.14 -15.72
C GLY A 5 2.04 -14.13 -17.23
N ARG A 6 1.11 -14.62 -18.06
CA ARG A 6 1.27 -14.67 -19.53
C ARG A 6 0.51 -13.59 -20.30
N LEU A 7 -0.39 -12.85 -19.65
CA LEU A 7 -1.17 -11.77 -20.28
C LEU A 7 -0.50 -10.41 -20.20
N PHE A 8 0.53 -10.29 -19.37
CA PHE A 8 1.21 -9.05 -19.08
C PHE A 8 2.70 -9.33 -19.13
N ASP A 9 3.38 -8.80 -20.15
CA ASP A 9 4.83 -8.96 -20.31
C ASP A 9 5.61 -8.15 -19.26
N ASP A 10 6.91 -8.41 -19.14
CA ASP A 10 7.78 -7.71 -18.19
C ASP A 10 7.83 -6.18 -18.45
N ALA A 11 7.59 -5.72 -19.69
CA ALA A 11 7.58 -4.31 -20.06
C ALA A 11 6.27 -3.62 -19.61
N PHE A 12 5.14 -4.29 -19.73
CA PHE A 12 3.83 -3.87 -19.22
C PHE A 12 3.82 -3.85 -17.69
N MET A 13 4.46 -4.84 -17.07
CA MET A 13 4.60 -4.91 -15.62
C MET A 13 5.70 -4.00 -15.08
N SER A 14 6.58 -3.43 -15.92
CA SER A 14 7.71 -2.60 -15.48
C SER A 14 7.28 -1.32 -14.75
N PRO A 15 6.27 -0.55 -15.20
CA PRO A 15 5.77 0.63 -14.48
C PRO A 15 4.92 0.25 -13.26
N LEU A 16 4.28 -0.92 -13.30
CA LEU A 16 3.40 -1.44 -12.23
C LEU A 16 4.16 -2.18 -11.13
N ARG A 17 5.40 -2.63 -11.41
CA ARG A 17 6.38 -3.02 -10.41
C ARG A 17 6.69 -1.76 -9.61
N THR A 18 5.99 -1.64 -8.49
CA THR A 18 6.10 -0.67 -7.39
C THR A 18 7.49 -0.61 -6.74
N ARG A 19 8.58 -0.72 -7.52
CA ARG A 19 9.94 -0.41 -7.07
C ARG A 19 10.16 1.10 -6.90
N THR A 20 9.35 1.95 -7.52
CA THR A 20 9.61 3.39 -7.54
C THR A 20 9.19 4.11 -6.26
N CYS A 21 8.19 3.60 -5.52
CA CYS A 21 7.63 4.28 -4.34
C CYS A 21 7.22 3.32 -3.19
N PRO A 22 8.13 2.52 -2.62
CA PRO A 22 7.81 1.60 -1.53
C PRO A 22 7.19 2.31 -0.30
N ALA A 23 7.54 3.58 -0.10
CA ALA A 23 6.95 4.43 0.94
C ALA A 23 5.45 4.70 0.70
N LEU A 24 5.06 5.01 -0.54
CA LEU A 24 3.67 5.28 -0.88
C LEU A 24 2.83 4.00 -0.75
N THR A 25 3.33 2.88 -1.26
CA THR A 25 2.66 1.58 -1.15
C THR A 25 2.51 1.17 0.31
N TYR A 26 3.54 1.38 1.14
CA TYR A 26 3.46 1.14 2.58
C TYR A 26 2.39 2.00 3.26
N THR A 27 2.35 3.31 2.97
CA THR A 27 1.34 4.22 3.52
C THR A 27 -0.08 3.78 3.18
N LEU A 28 -0.33 3.41 1.93
CA LEU A 28 -1.65 2.94 1.49
C LEU A 28 -2.02 1.59 2.10
N ALA A 29 -1.07 0.65 2.18
CA ALA A 29 -1.27 -0.64 2.82
C ALA A 29 -1.54 -0.49 4.32
N SER A 30 -0.83 0.41 5.00
CA SER A 30 -1.06 0.74 6.42
C SER A 30 -2.44 1.36 6.63
N ALA A 31 -2.85 2.29 5.75
CA ALA A 31 -4.18 2.88 5.81
C ALA A 31 -5.28 1.83 5.62
N LEU A 32 -5.13 0.93 4.63
CA LEU A 32 -6.07 -0.16 4.36
C LEU A 32 -6.17 -1.14 5.54
N LYS A 33 -5.04 -1.54 6.13
CA LYS A 33 -5.02 -2.41 7.31
C LYS A 33 -5.76 -1.79 8.50
N LYS A 34 -5.67 -0.47 8.68
CA LYS A 34 -6.35 0.26 9.77
C LYS A 34 -7.85 0.44 9.54
N VAL A 35 -8.28 0.54 8.29
CA VAL A 35 -9.71 0.70 7.94
C VAL A 35 -10.43 -0.65 7.88
N ALA A 36 -9.77 -1.69 7.40
CA ALA A 36 -10.35 -3.01 7.18
C ALA A 36 -9.36 -4.11 7.58
N SER A 37 -9.10 -4.21 8.89
CA SER A 37 -8.08 -5.11 9.47
C SER A 37 -8.35 -6.57 9.17
N GLU A 38 -9.60 -7.03 9.29
CA GLU A 38 -9.99 -8.43 9.12
C GLU A 38 -9.79 -8.95 7.69
N SER A 39 -9.91 -8.07 6.70
CA SER A 39 -9.75 -8.43 5.28
C SER A 39 -8.31 -8.26 4.78
N ASN A 40 -7.44 -7.59 5.55
CA ASN A 40 -6.12 -7.15 5.09
C ASN A 40 -4.99 -7.42 6.10
N GLU A 41 -5.14 -8.42 6.98
CA GLU A 41 -4.19 -8.67 8.08
C GLU A 41 -2.71 -8.75 7.64
N ARG A 42 -2.47 -9.37 6.48
CA ARG A 42 -1.14 -9.65 5.92
C ARG A 42 -0.70 -8.69 4.81
N ILE A 43 -1.44 -7.60 4.58
CA ILE A 43 -1.11 -6.65 3.50
C ILE A 43 0.25 -5.96 3.70
N LEU A 44 0.72 -5.88 4.95
CA LEU A 44 2.04 -5.35 5.29
C LEU A 44 3.17 -6.39 5.17
N ASP A 45 2.84 -7.67 5.04
CA ASP A 45 3.82 -8.78 4.92
C ASP A 45 4.31 -8.98 3.48
N ILE A 46 3.86 -8.12 2.55
CA ILE A 46 4.30 -8.14 1.16
C ILE A 46 5.80 -7.83 1.12
N VAL A 47 6.59 -8.75 0.54
CA VAL A 47 8.06 -8.68 0.47
C VAL A 47 8.59 -7.31 0.00
N GLN A 48 7.88 -6.65 -0.90
CA GLN A 48 8.21 -5.33 -1.44
C GLN A 48 8.13 -4.18 -0.43
N LEU A 49 7.46 -4.39 0.71
CA LEU A 49 7.35 -3.45 1.83
C LEU A 49 8.42 -3.72 2.90
N GLY A 50 9.12 -4.86 2.81
CA GLY A 50 10.23 -5.25 3.66
C GLY A 50 11.40 -4.27 3.60
N ASP A 51 11.60 -3.62 2.45
CA ASP A 51 12.70 -2.66 2.19
C ASP A 51 12.52 -1.29 2.87
N VAL A 52 11.38 -1.03 3.51
CA VAL A 52 11.13 0.22 4.24
C VAL A 52 11.67 0.10 5.68
N SER A 53 12.62 0.95 6.05
CA SER A 53 13.18 0.99 7.42
C SER A 53 12.12 1.28 8.48
N GLU A 54 12.28 0.73 9.69
CA GLU A 54 11.33 0.93 10.80
C GLU A 54 11.06 2.40 11.13
N GLU A 55 12.10 3.24 11.12
CA GLU A 55 11.96 4.68 11.34
C GLU A 55 11.04 5.32 10.30
N LYS A 56 11.20 4.93 9.03
CA LYS A 56 10.38 5.42 7.93
C LYS A 56 8.95 4.89 8.05
N ARG A 57 8.75 3.63 8.46
CA ARG A 57 7.42 3.06 8.72
C ARG A 57 6.61 3.87 9.72
N ARG A 58 7.20 4.27 10.85
CA ARG A 58 6.52 5.10 11.87
C ARG A 58 6.06 6.43 11.28
N SER A 59 6.89 7.09 10.48
CA SER A 59 6.51 8.35 9.82
C SER A 59 5.38 8.15 8.81
N LEU A 60 5.41 7.04 8.06
CA LEU A 60 4.40 6.71 7.05
C LEU A 60 3.07 6.27 7.68
N ASP A 61 3.09 5.66 8.86
CA ASP A 61 1.89 5.32 9.63
C ASP A 61 1.14 6.58 10.11
N VAL A 62 1.87 7.64 10.45
CA VAL A 62 1.29 8.96 10.76
C VAL A 62 0.63 9.56 9.51
N VAL A 63 1.25 9.41 8.34
CA VAL A 63 0.66 9.85 7.07
C VAL A 63 -0.60 9.03 6.73
N ALA A 64 -0.58 7.72 6.99
CA ALA A 64 -1.73 6.84 6.79
C ALA A 64 -2.92 7.28 7.65
N GLU A 65 -2.71 7.62 8.92
CA GLU A 65 -3.76 8.17 9.80
C GLU A 65 -4.35 9.49 9.27
N LYS A 66 -3.48 10.38 8.78
CA LYS A 66 -3.93 11.65 8.18
C LYS A 66 -4.81 11.41 6.97
N ILE A 67 -4.44 10.48 6.09
CA ILE A 67 -5.23 10.11 4.91
C ILE A 67 -6.60 9.58 5.34
N ILE A 68 -6.65 8.65 6.31
CA ILE A 68 -7.91 8.11 6.82
C ILE A 68 -8.79 9.23 7.37
N THR A 69 -8.21 10.13 8.16
CA THR A 69 -8.93 11.25 8.76
C THR A 69 -9.48 12.19 7.68
N THR A 70 -8.65 12.57 6.71
CA THR A 70 -9.08 13.44 5.60
C THR A 70 -10.20 12.83 4.77
N VAL A 71 -10.10 11.54 4.43
CA VAL A 71 -11.13 10.83 3.65
C VAL A 71 -12.43 10.67 4.46
N ARG A 72 -12.35 10.45 5.77
CA ARG A 72 -13.55 10.36 6.63
C ARG A 72 -14.20 11.72 6.89
N CYS A 73 -13.42 12.80 6.94
CA CYS A 73 -13.91 14.17 7.13
C CYS A 73 -14.41 14.82 5.83
N HIS A 74 -14.07 14.27 4.67
CA HIS A 74 -14.69 14.59 3.38
C HIS A 74 -15.50 13.39 2.90
N PRO A 75 -16.74 13.21 3.40
CA PRO A 75 -17.65 12.34 2.68
C PRO A 75 -17.73 12.86 1.24
N PRO A 76 -17.65 11.98 0.22
CA PRO A 76 -17.90 12.40 -1.14
C PRO A 76 -19.29 13.03 -1.15
N GLN A 77 -19.36 14.31 -1.52
CA GLN A 77 -20.63 14.89 -1.93
C GLN A 77 -21.03 14.10 -3.19
N CYS A 78 -22.02 13.21 -3.02
CA CYS A 78 -22.65 12.48 -4.12
C CYS A 78 -23.21 13.44 -5.16
#